data_AF-A0A0B3B251-F1
#
_entry.id   AF-A0A0B3B251-F1
#
_cell.length_a   1.000
_cell.length_b   1.000
_cell.length_c   1.000
_cell.angle_alpha   90.00
_cell.angle_beta   90.00
_cell.angle_gamma   90.00
#
_symmetry.space_group_name_H-M   'P 1'
#
loop_
_entity.id
_entity.type
_entity.pdbx_description
1 polymer ?
#
loop_
_entity_poly.entity_id
_entity_poly.type
_entity_poly.pdbx_seq_one_letter_code
_entity_poly.pdbx_strand_id
1 'polypeptide(L)'
;MIAYSEIKINKDTAYLIEALKVKGYWSSKNFTLTIQNKDLPLLNHIEELANNLGMKVGKRILLKIRLNNNTKKEEVKLIEKNKELNFHIEKSPFDENKVKAVTSLPYKKNHKISINYNNRIYLINIKYLKDKIICEGNLECWAYGDLRFPTKKLLEFLDKYANKKKLEIGEYMLPKNTELIASAFSALIDCEGSINHYQLYRKLRVRMRNKKYLEQWAELLNKIDIGCKFRKNNDKEYEINISGWEDFNKLSEIGIKFYNSKKEKSWKEIMGSFKRNQISRNSYKEFYVKELKKLNKKVTSEEFANHLKKSKRVVNHYLSKLKKEGLIQFDKTHWPHLYFISTSSVR
;
A
#
# COMPACT_ATOMS: atom_id res chain seq x y z
N MET A 1 23.20 19.78 -28.18
CA MET A 1 23.29 19.66 -26.70
C MET A 1 21.95 20.10 -26.13
N ILE A 2 21.13 19.18 -25.64
CA ILE A 2 19.86 19.53 -24.99
C ILE A 2 20.20 19.87 -23.53
N ALA A 3 19.92 21.10 -23.10
CA ALA A 3 20.08 21.54 -21.73
C ALA A 3 19.30 20.62 -20.79
N TYR A 4 20.00 19.97 -19.86
CA TYR A 4 19.40 19.05 -18.90
C TYR A 4 18.61 19.83 -17.87
N SER A 5 17.27 19.82 -17.96
CA SER A 5 16.42 20.40 -16.92
C SER A 5 16.64 19.68 -15.58
N GLU A 6 16.90 20.45 -14.53
CA GLU A 6 16.98 19.97 -13.15
C GLU A 6 15.65 19.30 -12.76
N ILE A 7 15.71 18.09 -12.19
CA ILE A 7 14.50 17.39 -11.73
C ILE A 7 13.98 18.13 -10.50
N LYS A 8 12.82 18.79 -10.63
CA LYS A 8 12.16 19.50 -9.53
C LYS A 8 11.36 18.53 -8.66
N ILE A 9 11.33 18.80 -7.35
CA ILE A 9 10.47 18.07 -6.42
C ILE A 9 9.01 18.45 -6.65
N ASN A 10 8.19 17.42 -6.84
CA ASN A 10 6.73 17.44 -6.98
C ASN A 10 6.18 16.10 -6.47
N LYS A 11 4.87 15.88 -6.53
CA LYS A 11 4.27 14.64 -6.03
C LYS A 11 4.81 13.37 -6.71
N ASP A 12 5.02 13.42 -8.01
CA ASP A 12 5.49 12.28 -8.82
C ASP A 12 6.92 11.88 -8.43
N THR A 13 7.81 12.87 -8.31
CA THR A 13 9.18 12.64 -7.88
C THR A 13 9.26 12.24 -6.41
N ALA A 14 8.39 12.77 -5.53
CA ALA A 14 8.29 12.33 -4.14
C ALA A 14 7.88 10.85 -4.03
N TYR A 15 6.88 10.41 -4.81
CA TYR A 15 6.50 9.00 -4.88
C TYR A 15 7.68 8.14 -5.34
N LEU A 16 8.33 8.52 -6.45
CA LEU A 16 9.43 7.77 -7.04
C LEU A 16 10.62 7.67 -6.08
N ILE A 17 11.02 8.76 -5.42
CA ILE A 17 12.09 8.76 -4.42
C ILE A 17 11.76 7.78 -3.31
N GLU A 18 10.55 7.86 -2.75
CA GLU A 18 10.18 7.04 -1.61
C GLU A 18 10.07 5.56 -1.98
N ALA A 19 9.46 5.23 -3.12
CA ALA A 19 9.36 3.87 -3.63
C ALA A 19 10.75 3.23 -3.85
N LEU A 20 11.66 3.98 -4.48
CA LEU A 20 13.03 3.51 -4.69
C LEU A 20 13.77 3.40 -3.37
N LYS A 21 13.60 4.33 -2.42
CA LYS A 21 14.26 4.29 -1.11
C LYS A 21 13.88 3.07 -0.28
N VAL A 22 12.60 2.69 -0.26
CA VAL A 22 12.11 1.61 0.61
C VAL A 22 12.14 0.23 -0.06
N LYS A 23 12.04 0.17 -1.40
CA LYS A 23 11.94 -1.09 -2.16
C LYS A 23 13.08 -1.32 -3.13
N GLY A 24 13.71 -0.25 -3.59
CA GLY A 24 14.76 -0.30 -4.58
C GLY A 24 16.02 -0.91 -3.99
N TYR A 25 16.68 -1.73 -4.80
CA TYR A 25 18.08 -2.08 -4.58
C TYR A 25 18.93 -1.14 -5.43
N TRP A 26 19.87 -0.44 -4.82
CA TRP A 26 20.89 0.28 -5.57
C TRP A 26 22.32 0.13 -5.05
N SER A 27 23.23 0.20 -6.01
CA SER A 27 24.67 0.17 -5.82
C SER A 27 25.29 1.25 -6.69
N SER A 28 25.83 2.29 -6.06
CA SER A 28 26.62 3.33 -6.72
C SER A 28 27.87 2.73 -7.37
N LYS A 29 28.50 1.73 -6.73
CA LYS A 29 29.66 1.00 -7.27
C LYS A 29 29.37 0.31 -8.60
N ASN A 30 28.19 -0.27 -8.75
CA ASN A 30 27.81 -1.06 -9.93
C ASN A 30 26.82 -0.32 -10.86
N PHE A 31 26.59 0.97 -10.61
CA PHE A 31 25.56 1.80 -11.30
C PHE A 31 24.24 1.07 -11.51
N THR A 32 23.85 0.27 -10.51
CA THR A 32 22.67 -0.58 -10.59
C THR A 32 21.61 0.00 -9.69
N LEU A 33 20.43 0.26 -10.24
CA LEU A 33 19.22 0.58 -9.50
C LEU A 33 18.09 -0.27 -10.07
N THR A 34 17.45 -1.06 -9.22
CA THR A 34 16.38 -1.98 -9.62
C THR A 34 15.27 -2.03 -8.58
N ILE A 35 14.03 -2.20 -9.03
CA ILE A 35 12.89 -2.48 -8.16
C ILE A 35 12.16 -3.73 -8.67
N GLN A 36 11.87 -4.63 -7.74
CA GLN A 36 11.24 -5.93 -8.02
C GLN A 36 9.89 -6.01 -7.32
N ASN A 37 8.85 -6.37 -8.06
CA ASN A 37 7.53 -6.61 -7.49
C ASN A 37 6.73 -7.65 -8.28
N LYS A 38 5.78 -8.32 -7.62
CA LYS A 38 4.82 -9.22 -8.28
C LYS A 38 3.59 -8.47 -8.81
N ASP A 39 3.30 -7.31 -8.24
CA ASP A 39 2.19 -6.44 -8.65
C ASP A 39 2.63 -5.57 -9.83
N LEU A 40 2.08 -5.86 -11.01
CA LEU A 40 2.45 -5.15 -12.24
C LEU A 40 1.91 -3.72 -12.29
N PRO A 41 0.70 -3.40 -11.78
CA PRO A 41 0.20 -2.03 -11.75
C PRO A 41 1.12 -1.07 -10.98
N LEU A 42 1.64 -1.50 -9.82
CA LEU A 42 2.64 -0.71 -9.09
C LEU A 42 3.91 -0.47 -9.93
N LEU A 43 4.43 -1.50 -10.60
CA LEU A 43 5.62 -1.35 -11.45
C LEU A 43 5.35 -0.44 -12.66
N ASN A 44 4.20 -0.59 -13.31
CA ASN A 44 3.84 0.25 -14.45
C ASN A 44 3.74 1.72 -14.05
N HIS A 45 3.19 2.02 -12.86
CA HIS A 45 3.15 3.39 -12.36
C HIS A 45 4.56 3.95 -12.12
N ILE A 46 5.45 3.18 -11.48
CA ILE A 46 6.84 3.60 -11.26
C ILE A 46 7.59 3.80 -12.59
N GLU A 47 7.34 2.94 -13.57
CA GLU A 47 7.86 3.08 -14.93
C GLU A 47 7.40 4.38 -15.58
N GLU A 48 6.10 4.68 -15.51
CA GLU A 48 5.49 5.90 -16.04
C GLU A 48 6.12 7.15 -15.42
N LEU A 49 6.24 7.20 -14.09
CA LEU A 49 6.90 8.31 -13.38
C LEU A 49 8.33 8.53 -13.87
N ALA A 50 9.11 7.46 -14.00
CA ALA A 50 10.48 7.55 -14.49
C ALA A 50 10.56 8.00 -15.96
N ASN A 51 9.68 7.48 -16.82
CA ASN A 51 9.60 7.88 -18.23
C ASN A 51 9.22 9.36 -18.37
N ASN A 52 8.31 9.88 -17.53
CA ASN A 52 7.93 11.30 -17.50
C ASN A 52 9.10 12.22 -17.12
N LEU A 53 10.11 11.70 -16.42
CA LEU A 53 11.36 12.40 -16.12
C LEU A 53 12.42 12.25 -17.24
N GLY A 54 12.04 11.67 -18.38
CA GLY A 54 12.90 11.41 -19.53
C GLY A 54 13.86 10.23 -19.32
N MET A 55 13.57 9.33 -18.38
CA MET A 55 14.43 8.18 -18.07
C MET A 55 13.99 6.95 -18.85
N LYS A 56 14.93 6.22 -19.45
CA LYS A 56 14.63 4.93 -20.09
C LYS A 56 14.72 3.80 -19.07
N VAL A 57 13.60 3.13 -18.80
CA VAL A 57 13.54 2.00 -17.87
C VAL A 57 13.68 0.67 -18.62
N GLY A 58 14.67 -0.13 -18.25
CA GLY A 58 14.82 -1.51 -18.71
C GLY A 58 13.87 -2.44 -17.95
N LYS A 59 13.35 -3.49 -18.60
CA LYS A 59 12.35 -4.40 -18.01
C LYS A 59 12.69 -5.85 -18.28
N ARG A 60 12.50 -6.70 -17.27
CA ARG A 60 12.61 -8.16 -17.40
C ARG A 60 11.72 -8.87 -16.39
N ILE A 61 11.48 -10.16 -16.61
CA ILE A 61 10.98 -11.05 -15.56
C ILE A 61 12.21 -11.65 -14.88
N LEU A 62 12.29 -11.53 -13.56
CA LEU A 62 13.33 -12.18 -12.76
C LEU A 62 12.77 -13.45 -12.14
N LEU A 63 13.20 -14.61 -12.63
CA LEU A 63 12.87 -15.90 -12.05
C LEU A 63 13.91 -16.24 -10.99
N LYS A 64 13.44 -16.61 -9.78
CA LYS A 64 14.26 -17.22 -8.75
C LYS A 64 13.71 -18.60 -8.42
N ILE A 65 14.60 -19.58 -8.42
CA ILE A 65 14.30 -20.99 -8.16
C ILE A 65 15.08 -21.39 -6.92
N ARG A 66 14.36 -21.95 -5.95
CA ARG A 66 14.96 -22.50 -4.75
C ARG A 66 15.64 -23.82 -5.04
N LEU A 67 16.86 -23.99 -4.55
CA LEU A 67 17.64 -25.23 -4.68
C LEU A 67 18.00 -25.76 -3.29
N ASN A 68 18.48 -27.01 -3.23
CA ASN A 68 18.97 -27.58 -1.97
C ASN A 68 20.27 -26.89 -1.52
N ASN A 69 20.65 -27.15 -0.27
CA ASN A 69 21.79 -26.49 0.33
C ASN A 69 23.09 -26.82 -0.41
N ASN A 70 23.95 -25.82 -0.56
CA ASN A 70 25.27 -25.92 -1.20
C ASN A 70 25.30 -26.38 -2.66
N THR A 71 24.16 -26.37 -3.37
CA THR A 71 24.12 -26.67 -4.81
C THR A 71 25.03 -25.74 -5.59
N LYS A 72 25.90 -26.34 -6.41
CA LYS A 72 26.84 -25.62 -7.27
C LYS A 72 26.20 -25.26 -8.60
N LYS A 73 26.79 -24.30 -9.32
CA LYS A 73 26.23 -23.82 -10.59
C LYS A 73 26.26 -24.91 -11.67
N GLU A 74 27.29 -25.73 -11.68
CA GLU A 74 27.52 -26.78 -12.67
C GLU A 74 26.51 -27.94 -12.57
N GLU A 75 25.86 -28.07 -11.41
CA GLU A 75 24.84 -29.08 -11.11
C GLU A 75 23.44 -28.72 -11.65
N VAL A 76 23.29 -27.53 -12.23
CA VAL A 76 22.01 -26.98 -12.67
C VAL A 76 22.08 -26.55 -14.12
N LYS A 77 21.13 -27.01 -14.93
CA LYS A 77 20.92 -26.49 -16.29
C LYS A 77 19.49 -25.98 -16.43
N LEU A 78 19.35 -24.74 -16.90
CA LEU A 78 18.06 -24.14 -17.21
C LEU A 78 17.88 -24.10 -18.72
N ILE A 79 16.75 -24.61 -19.22
CA ILE A 79 16.49 -24.70 -20.66
C ILE A 79 15.11 -24.13 -20.96
N GLU A 80 15.03 -23.30 -22.00
CA GLU A 80 13.79 -22.80 -22.59
C GLU A 80 13.85 -22.94 -24.11
N LYS A 81 12.86 -23.60 -24.73
CA LYS A 81 12.79 -23.81 -26.19
C LYS A 81 14.10 -24.35 -26.78
N ASN A 82 14.66 -25.37 -26.13
CA ASN A 82 15.94 -26.00 -26.50
C ASN A 82 17.17 -25.08 -26.43
N LYS A 83 17.05 -23.89 -25.82
CA LYS A 83 18.17 -22.99 -25.55
C LYS A 83 18.51 -23.01 -24.06
N GLU A 84 19.78 -23.16 -23.76
CA GLU A 84 20.26 -23.03 -22.38
C GLU A 84 20.19 -21.56 -21.94
N LEU A 85 19.63 -21.33 -20.76
CA LEU A 85 19.47 -20.02 -20.16
C LEU A 85 20.64 -19.72 -19.22
N ASN A 86 21.20 -18.52 -19.35
CA ASN A 86 22.18 -18.04 -18.39
C ASN A 86 21.54 -17.76 -17.03
N PHE A 87 22.22 -18.17 -15.97
CA PHE A 87 21.82 -17.89 -14.59
C PHE A 87 23.03 -17.74 -13.67
N HIS A 88 22.77 -17.23 -12.47
CA HIS A 88 23.74 -17.19 -11.37
C HIS A 88 23.12 -17.77 -10.10
N ILE A 89 23.98 -18.14 -9.15
CA ILE A 89 23.57 -18.59 -7.83
C ILE A 89 23.58 -17.40 -6.86
N GLU A 90 22.44 -17.14 -6.22
CA GLU A 90 22.28 -16.16 -5.16
C GLU A 90 22.23 -16.89 -3.81
N LYS A 91 23.15 -16.57 -2.88
CA LYS A 91 23.10 -17.05 -1.50
C LYS A 91 22.17 -16.16 -0.67
N SER A 92 21.41 -16.77 0.24
CA SER A 92 20.57 -16.01 1.17
C SER A 92 21.44 -15.25 2.18
N PRO A 93 21.18 -13.94 2.40
CA PRO A 93 21.93 -13.15 3.38
C PRO A 93 21.59 -13.51 4.84
N PHE A 94 20.55 -14.33 5.06
CA PHE A 94 20.11 -14.76 6.39
C PHE A 94 20.53 -16.20 6.73
N ASP A 95 20.99 -16.97 5.73
CA ASP A 95 21.32 -18.39 5.87
C ASP A 95 22.13 -18.78 4.63
N GLU A 96 23.44 -18.95 4.77
CA GLU A 96 24.34 -19.13 3.63
C GLU A 96 24.14 -20.47 2.92
N ASN A 97 23.58 -21.46 3.61
CA ASN A 97 23.25 -22.76 3.04
C ASN A 97 22.11 -22.65 2.02
N LYS A 98 21.26 -21.64 2.18
CA LYS A 98 20.05 -21.44 1.41
C LYS A 98 20.37 -20.73 0.07
N VAL A 99 20.52 -21.50 -1.01
CA VAL A 99 20.85 -20.95 -2.34
C VAL A 99 19.65 -20.88 -3.29
N LYS A 100 19.79 -20.07 -4.35
CA LYS A 100 18.77 -19.88 -5.40
C LYS A 100 19.44 -19.76 -6.77
N ALA A 101 18.89 -20.40 -7.79
CA ALA A 101 19.22 -20.06 -9.18
C ALA A 101 18.38 -18.86 -9.63
N VAL A 102 19.04 -17.87 -10.22
CA VAL A 102 18.40 -16.62 -10.64
C VAL A 102 18.70 -16.35 -12.11
N THR A 103 17.64 -16.25 -12.92
CA THR A 103 17.73 -15.98 -14.36
C THR A 103 16.82 -14.84 -14.78
N SER A 104 17.20 -14.19 -15.88
CA SER A 104 16.49 -13.06 -16.48
C SER A 104 15.76 -13.52 -17.72
N LEU A 105 14.46 -13.25 -17.78
CA LEU A 105 13.61 -13.63 -18.90
C LEU A 105 13.01 -12.39 -19.57
N PRO A 106 12.72 -12.46 -20.88
CA PRO A 106 12.01 -11.41 -21.59
C PRO A 106 10.73 -10.95 -20.88
N TYR A 107 10.48 -9.65 -20.87
CA TYR A 107 9.28 -9.07 -20.27
C TYR A 107 8.03 -9.32 -21.13
N LYS A 108 6.83 -9.36 -20.51
CA LYS A 108 5.53 -9.56 -21.19
C LYS A 108 5.45 -10.86 -22.03
N LYS A 109 6.17 -11.91 -21.65
CA LYS A 109 6.10 -13.22 -22.30
C LYS A 109 5.77 -14.31 -21.29
N ASN A 110 5.11 -15.36 -21.79
CA ASN A 110 4.94 -16.61 -21.07
C ASN A 110 6.16 -17.49 -21.31
N HIS A 111 6.57 -18.21 -20.28
CA HIS A 111 7.76 -19.05 -20.31
C HIS A 111 7.44 -20.45 -19.82
N LYS A 112 8.06 -21.44 -20.46
CA LYS A 112 8.11 -22.83 -20.01
C LYS A 112 9.58 -23.21 -19.89
N ILE A 113 10.03 -23.40 -18.66
CA ILE A 113 11.44 -23.61 -18.33
C ILE A 113 11.57 -25.00 -17.74
N SER A 114 12.46 -25.80 -18.31
CA SER A 114 12.89 -27.05 -17.71
C SER A 114 14.21 -26.81 -16.97
N ILE A 115 14.28 -27.25 -15.72
CA ILE A 115 15.49 -27.29 -14.93
C ILE A 115 15.95 -28.74 -14.79
N ASN A 116 17.15 -29.05 -15.26
CA ASN A 116 17.82 -30.30 -14.93
C ASN A 116 18.67 -30.07 -13.68
N TYR A 117 18.33 -30.79 -12.61
CA TYR A 117 18.94 -30.67 -11.29
C TYR A 117 18.88 -32.02 -10.56
N ASN A 118 20.00 -32.49 -10.04
CA ASN A 118 20.14 -33.81 -9.39
C ASN A 118 19.61 -34.97 -10.26
N ASN A 119 19.98 -35.00 -11.54
CA ASN A 119 19.52 -35.98 -12.53
C ASN A 119 18.00 -36.07 -12.69
N ARG A 120 17.27 -35.01 -12.30
CA ARG A 120 15.82 -34.90 -12.45
C ARG A 120 15.47 -33.64 -13.21
N ILE A 121 14.43 -33.74 -14.04
CA ILE A 121 13.90 -32.60 -14.78
C ILE A 121 12.67 -32.09 -14.03
N TYR A 122 12.68 -30.82 -13.68
CA TYR A 122 11.50 -30.13 -13.15
C TYR A 122 11.03 -29.08 -14.14
N LEU A 123 9.72 -28.86 -14.18
CA LEU A 123 9.10 -27.88 -15.06
C LEU A 123 8.62 -26.68 -14.25
N ILE A 124 8.84 -25.50 -14.82
CA ILE A 124 8.37 -24.22 -14.29
C ILE A 124 7.64 -23.50 -15.40
N ASN A 125 6.39 -23.16 -15.15
CA ASN A 125 5.53 -22.39 -16.03
C ASN A 125 5.36 -20.98 -15.46
N ILE A 126 5.65 -19.97 -16.29
CA ILE A 126 5.44 -18.57 -15.95
C ILE A 126 4.40 -18.00 -16.91
N LYS A 127 3.32 -17.49 -16.34
CA LYS A 127 2.27 -16.78 -17.06
C LYS A 127 2.32 -15.30 -16.70
N TYR A 128 2.50 -14.46 -17.71
CA TYR A 128 2.43 -13.01 -17.58
C TYR A 128 1.00 -12.56 -17.87
N LEU A 129 0.30 -12.08 -16.85
CA LEU A 129 -1.05 -11.52 -16.98
C LEU A 129 -0.98 -9.99 -16.94
N LYS A 130 -2.13 -9.33 -17.10
CA LYS A 130 -2.22 -7.86 -17.11
C LYS A 130 -1.78 -7.23 -15.77
N ASP A 131 -2.15 -7.85 -14.65
CA ASP A 131 -2.03 -7.32 -13.29
C ASP A 131 -0.97 -8.03 -12.44
N LYS A 132 -0.59 -9.26 -12.81
CA LYS A 132 0.33 -10.09 -12.03
C LYS A 132 1.13 -11.05 -12.88
N ILE A 133 2.18 -11.59 -12.28
CA ILE A 133 2.93 -12.74 -12.80
C ILE A 133 2.59 -13.96 -11.95
N ILE A 134 2.20 -15.05 -12.61
CA ILE A 134 1.98 -16.36 -11.98
C ILE A 134 3.19 -17.24 -12.31
N CYS A 135 3.73 -17.92 -11.29
CA CYS A 135 4.85 -18.85 -11.40
C CYS A 135 4.43 -20.15 -10.73
N GLU A 136 4.35 -21.22 -11.52
CA GLU A 136 3.93 -22.55 -11.10
C GLU A 136 5.06 -23.52 -11.41
N GLY A 137 5.48 -24.35 -10.46
CA GLY A 137 6.52 -25.34 -10.70
C GLY A 137 6.60 -26.36 -9.59
N ASN A 138 7.25 -27.49 -9.89
CA ASN A 138 7.46 -28.58 -8.94
C ASN A 138 8.49 -28.23 -7.86
N LEU A 139 9.36 -27.26 -8.16
CA LEU A 139 10.27 -26.66 -7.19
C LEU A 139 9.69 -25.35 -6.67
N GLU A 140 10.04 -25.00 -5.43
CA GLU A 140 9.72 -23.69 -4.88
C GLU A 140 10.38 -22.60 -5.75
N CYS A 141 9.55 -21.83 -6.45
CA CYS A 141 10.01 -20.83 -7.40
C CYS A 141 9.08 -19.61 -7.39
N TRP A 142 9.62 -18.48 -7.82
CA TRP A 142 8.83 -17.27 -7.96
C TRP A 142 9.41 -16.35 -9.02
N ALA A 143 8.53 -15.61 -9.67
CA ALA A 143 8.88 -14.63 -10.67
C ALA A 143 8.44 -13.23 -10.22
N TYR A 144 9.27 -12.23 -10.52
CA TYR A 144 8.98 -10.81 -10.31
C TYR A 144 9.09 -10.05 -11.63
N GLY A 145 8.31 -8.98 -11.77
CA GLY A 145 8.68 -7.92 -12.68
C GLY A 145 9.87 -7.18 -12.07
N ASP A 146 10.88 -6.90 -12.89
CA ASP A 146 12.09 -6.19 -12.49
C ASP A 146 12.28 -4.99 -13.40
N LEU A 147 12.16 -3.79 -12.84
CA LEU A 147 12.51 -2.55 -13.52
C LEU A 147 13.96 -2.22 -13.20
N ARG A 148 14.71 -1.86 -14.22
CA ARG A 148 16.11 -1.47 -14.15
C ARG A 148 16.25 -0.04 -14.63
N PHE A 149 16.95 0.79 -13.86
CA PHE A 149 17.15 2.20 -14.16
C PHE A 149 18.62 2.44 -14.53
N PRO A 150 19.01 2.32 -15.82
CA PRO A 150 20.38 2.45 -16.27
C PRO A 150 20.81 3.93 -16.42
N THR A 151 20.57 4.77 -15.43
CA THR A 151 20.81 6.21 -15.55
C THR A 151 21.55 6.77 -14.34
N LYS A 152 22.78 7.26 -14.57
CA LYS A 152 23.57 8.05 -13.62
C LYS A 152 22.76 9.23 -13.05
N LYS A 153 21.97 9.89 -13.90
CA LYS A 153 21.07 11.00 -13.55
C LYS A 153 20.11 10.69 -12.39
N LEU A 154 19.48 9.51 -12.40
CA LEU A 154 18.56 9.11 -11.33
C LEU A 154 19.31 8.82 -10.03
N LEU A 155 20.51 8.22 -10.11
CA LEU A 155 21.34 8.00 -8.92
C LEU A 155 21.83 9.31 -8.32
N GLU A 156 22.30 10.26 -9.14
CA GLU A 156 22.70 11.60 -8.70
C GLU A 156 21.52 12.36 -8.05
N PHE A 157 20.33 12.27 -8.67
CA PHE A 157 19.10 12.81 -8.11
C PHE A 157 18.73 12.17 -6.77
N LEU A 158 18.76 10.84 -6.67
CA LEU A 158 18.50 10.13 -5.42
C LEU A 158 19.55 10.44 -4.35
N ASP A 159 20.82 10.57 -4.71
CA ASP A 159 21.88 10.91 -3.74
C ASP A 159 21.65 12.30 -3.13
N LYS A 160 21.11 13.26 -3.90
CA LYS A 160 20.71 14.60 -3.41
C LYS A 160 19.59 14.54 -2.37
N TYR A 161 18.64 13.60 -2.50
CA TYR A 161 17.40 13.59 -1.69
C TYR A 161 17.24 12.40 -0.73
N ALA A 162 18.03 11.34 -0.87
CA ALA A 162 17.97 10.09 -0.09
C ALA A 162 19.29 9.76 0.62
N ASN A 163 20.24 10.71 0.64
CA ASN A 163 21.44 10.77 1.47
C ASN A 163 22.13 9.40 1.71
N LYS A 164 22.68 8.82 0.64
CA LYS A 164 23.54 7.62 0.65
C LYS A 164 23.02 6.46 1.51
N LYS A 165 21.83 5.95 1.19
CA LYS A 165 21.20 4.74 1.80
C LYS A 165 20.75 4.86 3.26
N LYS A 166 20.84 6.05 3.89
CA LYS A 166 20.18 6.24 5.19
C LYS A 166 18.69 6.35 4.94
N LEU A 167 17.97 5.32 5.37
CA LEU A 167 16.52 5.30 5.33
C LEU A 167 16.01 6.30 6.38
N GLU A 168 15.71 7.52 5.93
CA GLU A 168 15.20 8.67 6.68
C GLU A 168 14.13 9.41 5.85
N ILE A 169 13.23 10.19 6.47
CA ILE A 169 12.31 11.05 5.71
C ILE A 169 13.10 12.15 4.98
N GLY A 170 12.69 12.50 3.76
CA GLY A 170 13.35 13.55 2.99
C GLY A 170 13.03 14.94 3.54
N GLU A 171 14.03 15.82 3.60
CA GLU A 171 13.87 17.20 4.09
C GLU A 171 12.85 18.01 3.29
N TYR A 172 12.68 17.68 2.00
CA TYR A 172 11.68 18.28 1.12
C TYR A 172 10.22 18.09 1.59
N MET A 173 9.97 17.16 2.53
CA MET A 173 8.66 16.94 3.14
C MET A 173 8.43 17.78 4.42
N LEU A 174 9.49 18.38 4.99
CA LEU A 174 9.43 19.13 6.25
C LEU A 174 8.64 20.46 6.19
N PRO A 175 8.55 21.18 5.05
CA PRO A 175 7.68 22.35 4.92
C PRO A 175 6.17 22.07 5.02
N LYS A 176 5.76 20.85 5.44
CA LYS A 176 4.37 20.39 5.57
C LYS A 176 3.56 20.46 4.27
N ASN A 177 4.20 20.29 3.11
CA ASN A 177 3.45 20.14 1.87
C ASN A 177 2.71 18.79 1.87
N THR A 178 1.41 18.84 2.15
CA THR A 178 0.56 17.66 2.33
C THR A 178 0.46 16.80 1.08
N GLU A 179 0.55 17.38 -0.12
CA GLU A 179 0.53 16.62 -1.38
C GLU A 179 1.81 15.79 -1.54
N LEU A 180 2.98 16.35 -1.20
CA LEU A 180 4.25 15.61 -1.22
C LEU A 180 4.26 14.49 -0.16
N ILE A 181 3.77 14.80 1.04
CA ILE A 181 3.66 13.83 2.14
C ILE A 181 2.72 12.69 1.74
N ALA A 182 1.54 13.01 1.19
CA ALA A 182 0.57 12.00 0.75
C ALA A 182 1.15 11.09 -0.33
N SER A 183 1.87 11.67 -1.28
CA SER A 183 2.48 10.94 -2.39
C SER A 183 3.61 10.01 -1.91
N ALA A 184 4.54 10.52 -1.11
CA ALA A 184 5.61 9.72 -0.52
C ALA A 184 5.05 8.63 0.42
N PHE A 185 4.09 8.98 1.29
CA PHE A 185 3.48 8.01 2.19
C PHE A 185 2.72 6.92 1.40
N SER A 186 2.06 7.29 0.30
CA SER A 186 1.43 6.30 -0.60
C SER A 186 2.45 5.29 -1.13
N ALA A 187 3.62 5.74 -1.58
CA ALA A 187 4.71 4.87 -2.03
C ALA A 187 5.25 3.96 -0.91
N LEU A 188 5.45 4.49 0.30
CA LEU A 188 5.84 3.68 1.46
C LEU A 188 4.82 2.55 1.70
N ILE A 189 3.54 2.89 1.68
CA ILE A 189 2.48 1.90 1.87
C ILE A 189 2.42 0.92 0.72
N ASP A 190 2.53 1.34 -0.54
CA ASP A 190 2.52 0.47 -1.70
C ASP A 190 3.67 -0.52 -1.73
N CYS A 191 4.84 -0.12 -1.24
CA CYS A 191 6.05 -0.95 -1.26
C CYS A 191 6.20 -1.85 -0.03
N GLU A 192 5.98 -1.33 1.17
CA GLU A 192 6.31 -2.00 2.45
C GLU A 192 5.12 -2.06 3.43
N GLY A 193 4.06 -1.30 3.19
CA GLY A 193 2.86 -1.30 4.04
C GLY A 193 1.92 -2.50 3.84
N SER A 194 0.97 -2.61 4.76
CA SER A 194 -0.18 -3.50 4.70
C SER A 194 -1.46 -2.72 5.01
N ILE A 195 -2.53 -3.00 4.25
CA ILE A 195 -3.86 -2.44 4.45
C ILE A 195 -4.81 -3.61 4.74
N ASN A 196 -5.24 -3.71 5.99
CA ASN A 196 -6.10 -4.79 6.46
C ASN A 196 -7.54 -4.30 6.56
N HIS A 197 -8.45 -5.02 5.93
CA HIS A 197 -9.90 -4.87 6.05
C HIS A 197 -10.50 -6.21 6.44
N TYR A 198 -11.00 -6.31 7.67
CA TYR A 198 -11.72 -7.49 8.15
C TYR A 198 -12.82 -7.06 9.10
N GLN A 199 -14.09 -7.18 8.69
CA GLN A 199 -15.25 -6.75 9.47
C GLN A 199 -15.15 -5.28 9.93
N LEU A 200 -14.96 -5.05 11.23
CA LEU A 200 -14.75 -3.73 11.85
C LEU A 200 -13.26 -3.37 12.00
N TYR A 201 -12.36 -4.33 11.79
CA TYR A 201 -10.93 -4.12 11.84
C TYR A 201 -10.44 -3.49 10.54
N ARG A 202 -10.01 -2.24 10.63
CA ARG A 202 -9.50 -1.45 9.51
C ARG A 202 -8.22 -0.78 9.95
N LYS A 203 -7.10 -1.17 9.34
CA LYS A 203 -5.78 -0.73 9.78
C LYS A 203 -4.82 -0.62 8.61
N LEU A 204 -4.16 0.52 8.52
CA LEU A 204 -2.97 0.72 7.70
C LEU A 204 -1.75 0.59 8.60
N ARG A 205 -0.75 -0.18 8.18
CA ARG A 205 0.42 -0.49 9.00
C ARG A 205 1.67 -0.61 8.14
N VAL A 206 2.79 -0.13 8.68
CA VAL A 206 4.15 -0.40 8.17
C VAL A 206 4.96 -1.04 9.28
N ARG A 207 5.75 -2.07 8.94
CA ARG A 207 6.66 -2.77 9.87
C ARG A 207 8.07 -2.76 9.32
N MET A 208 9.03 -2.27 10.10
CA MET A 208 10.44 -2.18 9.69
C MET A 208 11.36 -2.33 10.89
N ARG A 209 12.59 -2.78 10.64
CA ARG A 209 13.66 -2.80 11.66
C ARG A 209 14.21 -1.40 11.97
N ASN A 210 14.11 -0.48 11.00
CA ASN A 210 14.60 0.88 11.18
C ASN A 210 13.62 1.69 12.06
N LYS A 211 13.96 1.77 13.34
CA LYS A 211 13.22 2.52 14.38
C LYS A 211 13.07 4.00 14.00
N LYS A 212 14.21 4.67 13.78
CA LYS A 212 14.30 6.13 13.55
C LYS A 212 13.42 6.57 12.38
N TYR A 213 13.46 5.83 11.27
CA TYR A 213 12.66 6.14 10.09
C TYR A 213 11.15 6.06 10.35
N LEU A 214 10.71 5.06 11.12
CA LEU A 214 9.30 4.91 11.48
C LEU A 214 8.85 5.97 12.49
N GLU A 215 9.71 6.37 13.42
CA GLU A 215 9.45 7.50 14.33
C GLU A 215 9.27 8.81 13.55
N GLN A 216 10.18 9.10 12.60
CA GLN A 216 10.09 10.26 11.72
C GLN A 216 8.77 10.31 10.94
N TRP A 217 8.33 9.18 10.39
CA TRP A 217 7.02 9.10 9.72
C TRP A 217 5.85 9.34 10.68
N ALA A 218 5.89 8.75 11.88
CA ALA A 218 4.83 8.97 12.87
C ALA A 218 4.75 10.44 13.28
N GLU A 219 5.89 11.08 13.54
CA GLU A 219 5.95 12.51 13.86
C GLU A 219 5.42 13.37 12.71
N LEU A 220 5.83 13.08 11.47
CA LEU A 220 5.39 13.83 10.29
C LEU A 220 3.88 13.74 10.08
N LEU A 221 3.30 12.55 10.22
CA LEU A 221 1.85 12.33 10.10
C LEU A 221 1.07 13.01 11.24
N ASN A 222 1.55 12.90 12.49
CA ASN A 222 0.91 13.58 13.62
C ASN A 222 0.98 15.11 13.47
N LYS A 223 2.04 15.66 12.88
CA LYS A 223 2.19 17.11 12.58
C LYS A 223 1.19 17.65 11.57
N ILE A 224 0.58 16.78 10.77
CA ILE A 224 -0.51 17.09 9.82
C ILE A 224 -1.85 16.50 10.31
N ASP A 225 -1.97 16.28 11.62
CA ASP A 225 -3.19 15.83 12.30
C ASP A 225 -3.72 14.46 11.84
N ILE A 226 -2.82 13.57 11.41
CA ILE A 226 -3.14 12.17 11.09
C ILE A 226 -2.63 11.28 12.22
N GLY A 227 -3.56 10.69 12.98
CA GLY A 227 -3.28 9.84 14.12
C GLY A 227 -2.44 8.62 13.75
N CYS A 228 -1.16 8.66 14.11
CA CYS A 228 -0.21 7.60 13.80
C CYS A 228 0.45 7.06 15.08
N LYS A 229 0.13 5.80 15.43
CA LYS A 229 0.69 5.12 16.60
C LYS A 229 1.97 4.38 16.24
N PHE A 230 3.07 4.78 16.86
CA PHE A 230 4.36 4.08 16.82
C PHE A 230 4.48 3.11 18.01
N ARG A 231 4.97 1.88 17.77
CA ARG A 231 5.25 0.92 18.84
C ARG A 231 6.31 -0.12 18.43
N LYS A 232 6.98 -0.70 19.42
CA LYS A 232 7.79 -1.91 19.25
C LYS A 232 6.86 -3.11 19.02
N ASN A 233 7.12 -3.91 17.98
CA ASN A 233 6.32 -5.09 17.64
C ASN A 233 6.95 -6.38 18.19
N ASN A 234 8.27 -6.50 18.11
CA ASN A 234 9.10 -7.54 18.73
C ASN A 234 10.51 -6.98 18.95
N ASP A 235 11.48 -7.81 19.36
CA ASP A 235 12.84 -7.34 19.68
C ASP A 235 13.60 -6.69 18.53
N LYS A 236 13.22 -6.95 17.28
CA LYS A 236 13.95 -6.47 16.10
C LYS A 236 13.12 -5.59 15.18
N GLU A 237 11.82 -5.41 15.44
CA GLU A 237 10.90 -4.74 14.54
C GLU A 237 10.00 -3.74 15.27
N TYR A 238 9.79 -2.62 14.59
CA TYR A 238 8.92 -1.54 15.01
C TYR A 238 7.76 -1.41 14.02
N GLU A 239 6.65 -0.86 14.46
CA GLU A 239 5.50 -0.60 13.59
C GLU A 239 4.91 0.78 13.81
N ILE A 240 4.50 1.41 12.71
CA ILE A 240 3.52 2.50 12.72
C ILE A 240 2.18 1.97 12.27
N ASN A 241 1.11 2.56 12.81
CA ASN A 241 -0.23 2.25 12.36
C ASN A 241 -1.20 3.41 12.46
N ILE A 242 -2.13 3.41 11.51
CA ILE A 242 -3.22 4.37 11.38
C ILE A 242 -4.52 3.57 11.34
N SER A 243 -5.49 4.01 12.14
CA SER A 243 -6.79 3.35 12.26
C SER A 243 -7.85 4.36 12.67
N GLY A 244 -9.01 4.29 12.05
CA GLY A 244 -10.12 5.20 12.36
C GLY A 244 -10.64 5.85 11.09
N TRP A 245 -11.92 6.20 11.11
CA TRP A 245 -12.53 6.89 9.97
C TRP A 245 -11.90 8.26 9.74
N GLU A 246 -11.74 9.05 10.81
CA GLU A 246 -11.24 10.43 10.75
C GLU A 246 -9.86 10.48 10.08
N ASP A 247 -8.91 9.65 10.52
CA ASP A 247 -7.56 9.61 9.93
C ASP A 247 -7.55 9.12 8.48
N PHE A 248 -8.39 8.14 8.13
CA PHE A 248 -8.47 7.67 6.75
C PHE A 248 -9.15 8.68 5.83
N ASN A 249 -10.14 9.42 6.34
CA ASN A 249 -10.77 10.52 5.63
C ASN A 249 -9.75 11.64 5.37
N LYS A 250 -8.98 12.05 6.40
CA LYS A 250 -7.89 13.02 6.26
C LYS A 250 -6.83 12.56 5.25
N LEU A 251 -6.40 11.30 5.30
CA LEU A 251 -5.49 10.72 4.30
C LEU A 251 -6.07 10.84 2.88
N SER A 252 -7.36 10.56 2.71
CA SER A 252 -8.03 10.70 1.42
C SER A 252 -8.12 12.15 0.95
N GLU A 253 -8.36 13.10 1.85
CA GLU A 253 -8.45 14.54 1.56
C GLU A 253 -7.11 15.12 1.12
N ILE A 254 -6.00 14.67 1.72
CA ILE A 254 -4.65 15.10 1.31
C ILE A 254 -4.15 14.39 0.04
N GLY A 255 -4.94 13.47 -0.54
CA GLY A 255 -4.64 12.86 -1.84
C GLY A 255 -3.88 11.53 -1.79
N ILE A 256 -3.96 10.74 -0.72
CA ILE A 256 -3.43 9.36 -0.73
C ILE A 256 -4.05 8.55 -1.86
N LYS A 257 -3.19 7.84 -2.61
CA LYS A 257 -3.60 6.97 -3.70
C LYS A 257 -2.65 5.78 -3.81
N PHE A 258 -3.21 4.58 -3.86
CA PHE A 258 -2.44 3.35 -3.96
C PHE A 258 -2.47 2.79 -5.39
N TYR A 259 -1.32 2.29 -5.82
CA TYR A 259 -1.10 1.69 -7.14
C TYR A 259 -0.83 0.19 -7.05
N ASN A 260 -0.55 -0.33 -5.85
CA ASN A 260 -0.56 -1.77 -5.63
C ASN A 260 -2.01 -2.28 -5.64
N SER A 261 -2.32 -3.18 -6.58
CA SER A 261 -3.71 -3.62 -6.83
C SER A 261 -4.44 -4.12 -5.59
N LYS A 262 -3.74 -4.87 -4.72
CA LYS A 262 -4.34 -5.39 -3.49
C LYS A 262 -4.61 -4.28 -2.47
N LYS A 263 -3.67 -3.35 -2.32
CA LYS A 263 -3.79 -2.23 -1.35
C LYS A 263 -4.84 -1.23 -1.81
N GLU A 264 -4.88 -0.92 -3.10
CA GLU A 264 -5.92 -0.09 -3.70
C GLU A 264 -7.32 -0.69 -3.47
N LYS A 265 -7.47 -2.00 -3.72
CA LYS A 265 -8.74 -2.70 -3.46
C LYS A 265 -9.14 -2.62 -1.97
N SER A 266 -8.24 -2.99 -1.06
CA SER A 266 -8.51 -2.90 0.39
C SER A 266 -8.85 -1.48 0.83
N TRP A 267 -8.20 -0.45 0.27
CA TRP A 267 -8.49 0.95 0.55
C TRP A 267 -9.90 1.34 0.09
N LYS A 268 -10.28 0.98 -1.14
CA LYS A 268 -11.64 1.20 -1.66
C LYS A 268 -12.70 0.53 -0.80
N GLU A 269 -12.46 -0.71 -0.36
CA GLU A 269 -13.36 -1.45 0.54
C GLU A 269 -13.50 -0.78 1.91
N ILE A 270 -12.38 -0.33 2.49
CA ILE A 270 -12.35 0.44 3.73
C ILE A 270 -13.20 1.71 3.59
N MET A 271 -12.88 2.56 2.60
CA MET A 271 -13.55 3.85 2.40
C MET A 271 -15.04 3.69 2.07
N GLY A 272 -15.41 2.66 1.30
CA GLY A 272 -16.80 2.33 1.02
C GLY A 272 -17.57 1.79 2.23
N SER A 273 -16.90 1.02 3.11
CA SER A 273 -17.54 0.39 4.28
C SER A 273 -17.79 1.36 5.44
N PHE A 274 -16.96 2.41 5.58
CA PHE A 274 -17.16 3.43 6.61
C PHE A 274 -18.46 4.21 6.42
N LYS A 275 -18.78 4.56 5.15
CA LYS A 275 -20.03 5.24 4.80
C LYS A 275 -21.29 4.46 5.23
N ARG A 276 -21.20 3.14 5.41
CA ARG A 276 -22.34 2.31 5.82
C ARG A 276 -22.47 2.14 7.33
N ASN A 277 -21.37 2.05 8.10
CA ASN A 277 -21.47 1.35 9.40
C ASN A 277 -20.87 2.00 10.67
N GLN A 278 -20.17 3.14 10.63
CA GLN A 278 -19.65 3.69 11.88
C GLN A 278 -19.81 5.19 11.97
N ILE A 279 -20.63 5.61 12.92
CA ILE A 279 -20.53 6.94 13.52
C ILE A 279 -19.62 6.76 14.73
N SER A 280 -18.64 7.65 14.92
CA SER A 280 -17.70 7.51 16.04
C SER A 280 -18.47 7.50 17.37
N ARG A 281 -17.97 6.77 18.38
CA ARG A 281 -18.65 6.64 19.69
C ARG A 281 -18.96 7.99 20.34
N ASN A 282 -18.23 9.05 19.97
CA ASN A 282 -18.39 10.39 20.54
C ASN A 282 -19.16 11.34 19.61
N SER A 283 -19.30 11.02 18.31
CA SER A 283 -20.02 11.87 17.33
C SER A 283 -21.44 11.39 17.00
N TYR A 284 -21.88 10.26 17.57
CA TYR A 284 -23.19 9.70 17.24
C TYR A 284 -24.34 10.65 17.55
N LYS A 285 -24.24 11.41 18.64
CA LYS A 285 -25.25 12.37 19.05
C LYS A 285 -25.44 13.45 17.99
N GLU A 286 -24.36 14.14 17.64
CA GLU A 286 -24.37 15.20 16.63
C GLU A 286 -24.84 14.68 15.27
N PHE A 287 -24.36 13.52 14.83
CA PHE A 287 -24.74 12.94 13.54
C PHE A 287 -26.24 12.67 13.45
N TYR A 288 -26.80 11.88 14.37
CA TYR A 288 -28.21 11.49 14.28
C TYR A 288 -29.15 12.67 14.55
N VAL A 289 -28.78 13.60 15.43
CA VAL A 289 -29.54 14.84 15.66
C VAL A 289 -29.52 15.72 14.42
N LYS A 290 -28.36 15.90 13.76
CA LYS A 290 -28.26 16.68 12.52
C LYS A 290 -29.07 16.07 11.39
N GLU A 291 -29.04 14.75 11.22
CA GLU A 291 -29.82 14.06 10.19
C GLU A 291 -31.34 14.10 10.46
N LEU A 292 -31.78 13.99 11.72
CA LEU A 292 -33.19 14.21 12.08
C LEU A 292 -33.64 15.65 11.81
N LYS A 293 -32.79 16.66 12.12
CA LYS A 293 -33.05 18.07 11.79
C LYS A 293 -33.25 18.28 10.30
N LYS A 294 -32.40 17.65 9.46
CA LYS A 294 -32.51 17.75 7.99
C LYS A 294 -33.83 17.21 7.44
N LEU A 295 -34.37 16.15 8.03
CA LEU A 295 -35.65 15.58 7.60
C LEU A 295 -36.84 16.47 7.94
N ASN A 296 -36.71 17.32 8.97
CA ASN A 296 -37.72 18.29 9.42
C ASN A 296 -39.14 17.72 9.51
N LYS A 297 -39.27 16.45 9.89
CA LYS A 297 -40.55 15.77 10.04
C LYS A 297 -40.45 14.65 11.08
N LYS A 298 -41.61 14.22 11.58
CA LYS A 298 -41.73 13.00 12.39
C LYS A 298 -41.45 11.78 11.49
N VAL A 299 -40.59 10.88 11.95
CA VAL A 299 -40.22 9.66 11.20
C VAL A 299 -40.25 8.43 12.09
N THR A 300 -40.64 7.31 11.52
CA THR A 300 -40.46 5.99 12.14
C THR A 300 -38.97 5.59 12.14
N SER A 301 -38.62 4.62 12.99
CA SER A 301 -37.26 4.05 12.99
C SER A 301 -36.86 3.42 11.64
N GLU A 302 -37.85 2.96 10.87
CA GLU A 302 -37.65 2.31 9.57
C GLU A 302 -37.43 3.31 8.45
N GLU A 303 -38.26 4.35 8.37
CA GLU A 303 -38.06 5.46 7.42
C GLU A 303 -36.70 6.14 7.65
N PHE A 304 -36.34 6.36 8.91
CA PHE A 304 -35.05 6.95 9.23
C PHE A 304 -33.88 6.02 8.91
N ALA A 305 -34.05 4.71 9.10
CA ALA A 305 -33.05 3.72 8.71
C ALA A 305 -32.84 3.69 7.18
N ASN A 306 -33.93 3.78 6.41
CA ASN A 306 -33.88 3.85 4.95
C ASN A 306 -33.19 5.13 4.46
N HIS A 307 -33.50 6.29 5.06
CA HIS A 307 -32.81 7.56 4.79
C HIS A 307 -31.30 7.45 5.00
N LEU A 308 -30.89 6.86 6.13
CA LEU A 308 -29.49 6.70 6.49
C LEU A 308 -28.79 5.53 5.79
N LYS A 309 -29.53 4.70 5.05
CA LYS A 309 -29.05 3.42 4.47
C LYS A 309 -28.39 2.53 5.53
N LYS A 310 -29.00 2.43 6.71
CA LYS A 310 -28.55 1.64 7.86
C LYS A 310 -29.60 0.60 8.25
N SER A 311 -29.22 -0.40 9.04
CA SER A 311 -30.20 -1.35 9.56
C SER A 311 -31.11 -0.71 10.61
N LYS A 312 -32.41 -1.03 10.57
CA LYS A 312 -33.41 -0.60 11.55
C LYS A 312 -32.96 -0.86 12.98
N ARG A 313 -32.32 -2.01 13.25
CA ARG A 313 -31.78 -2.35 14.57
C ARG A 313 -30.75 -1.34 15.08
N VAL A 314 -29.79 -0.94 14.25
CA VAL A 314 -28.75 0.03 14.64
C VAL A 314 -29.36 1.41 14.87
N VAL A 315 -30.24 1.84 13.97
CA VAL A 315 -30.92 3.14 14.08
C VAL A 315 -31.79 3.18 15.33
N ASN A 316 -32.58 2.14 15.60
CA ASN A 316 -33.43 2.06 16.79
C ASN A 316 -32.63 2.10 18.10
N HIS A 317 -31.47 1.43 18.15
CA HIS A 317 -30.56 1.49 19.29
C HIS A 317 -30.11 2.93 19.60
N TYR A 318 -29.70 3.68 18.57
CA TYR A 318 -29.25 5.06 18.77
C TYR A 318 -30.39 6.04 19.02
N LEU A 319 -31.52 5.92 18.34
CA LEU A 319 -32.73 6.70 18.65
C LEU A 319 -33.18 6.49 20.10
N SER A 320 -33.16 5.25 20.58
CA SER A 320 -33.48 4.93 21.98
C SER A 320 -32.50 5.58 22.96
N LYS A 321 -31.21 5.65 22.64
CA LYS A 321 -30.22 6.37 23.45
C LYS A 321 -30.46 7.88 23.47
N LEU A 322 -30.66 8.50 22.30
CA LEU A 322 -30.90 9.95 22.20
C LEU A 322 -32.17 10.36 22.92
N LYS A 323 -33.22 9.53 22.86
CA LYS A 323 -34.44 9.71 23.65
C LYS A 323 -34.16 9.67 25.15
N LYS A 324 -33.42 8.65 25.63
CA LYS A 324 -33.04 8.56 27.06
C LYS A 324 -32.23 9.77 27.53
N GLU A 325 -31.42 10.34 26.64
CA GLU A 325 -30.61 11.53 26.90
C GLU A 325 -31.37 12.86 26.67
N GLY A 326 -32.66 12.83 26.30
CA GLY A 326 -33.47 14.04 26.10
C GLY A 326 -33.16 14.85 24.85
N LEU A 327 -32.33 14.34 23.93
CA LEU A 327 -31.89 15.06 22.72
C LEU A 327 -32.90 15.02 21.57
N ILE A 328 -33.85 14.09 21.61
CA ILE A 328 -34.92 13.93 20.63
C ILE A 328 -36.23 13.57 21.33
N GLN A 329 -37.35 13.90 20.70
CA GLN A 329 -38.69 13.59 21.17
C GLN A 329 -39.20 12.28 20.57
N PHE A 330 -40.17 11.68 21.26
CA PHE A 330 -40.75 10.38 20.94
C PHE A 330 -42.26 10.40 21.11
N ASP A 331 -42.98 10.21 20.00
CA ASP A 331 -44.44 10.19 19.96
C ASP A 331 -44.97 8.77 20.13
N LYS A 332 -45.70 8.54 21.22
CA LYS A 332 -46.28 7.24 21.57
C LYS A 332 -47.70 7.04 21.05
N THR A 333 -48.34 8.08 20.52
CA THR A 333 -49.77 8.06 20.15
C THR A 333 -50.07 7.15 18.95
N HIS A 334 -49.05 6.78 18.18
CA HIS A 334 -49.16 5.89 17.04
C HIS A 334 -48.17 4.73 17.11
N TRP A 335 -48.54 3.61 16.47
CA TRP A 335 -47.67 2.47 16.20
C TRP A 335 -47.50 2.31 14.67
N PRO A 336 -46.26 2.24 14.14
CA PRO A 336 -44.98 2.37 14.85
C PRO A 336 -44.74 3.77 15.40
N HIS A 337 -44.02 3.86 16.52
CA HIS A 337 -43.71 5.13 17.18
C HIS A 337 -42.84 6.05 16.32
N LEU A 338 -43.02 7.36 16.50
CA LEU A 338 -42.34 8.39 15.72
C LEU A 338 -41.28 9.13 16.54
N TYR A 339 -40.19 9.50 15.88
CA TYR A 339 -39.06 10.25 16.45
C TYR A 339 -38.91 11.59 15.71
N PHE A 340 -38.59 12.65 16.44
CA PHE A 340 -38.40 13.99 15.88
C PHE A 340 -37.58 14.88 16.81
N ILE A 341 -37.17 16.05 16.32
CA ILE A 341 -36.52 17.08 17.13
C ILE A 341 -37.55 18.17 17.44
N SER A 342 -37.67 18.52 18.72
CA SER A 342 -38.50 19.64 19.13
C SER A 342 -37.90 20.93 18.59
N THR A 343 -38.67 21.68 17.81
CA THR A 343 -38.30 23.03 17.38
C THR A 343 -38.30 24.03 18.55
N SER A 344 -38.74 23.62 19.75
CA SER A 344 -38.86 24.47 20.94
C SER A 344 -37.60 24.53 21.82
N SER A 345 -36.54 23.80 21.48
CA SER A 345 -35.30 23.73 22.28
C SER A 345 -34.08 24.27 21.51
N VAL A 346 -34.20 25.50 21.03
CA VAL A 346 -33.07 26.38 20.71
C VAL A 346 -33.35 27.71 21.43
N ARG A 347 -32.75 27.86 22.61
CA ARG A 347 -32.33 29.16 23.14
C ARG A 347 -30.81 29.11 23.25
#